data_AF-A0A7X9UMP0-F1
#
_entry.id   AF-A0A7X9UMP0-F1
#
_cell.length_a   1.000
_cell.length_b   1.000
_cell.length_c   1.000
_cell.angle_alpha   90.00
_cell.angle_beta   90.00
_cell.angle_gamma   90.00
#
_symmetry.space_group_name_H-M   'P 1'
#
loop_
_entity.id
_entity.type
_entity.pdbx_description
1 polymer ?
#
loop_
_entity_poly.entity_id
_entity_poly.type
_entity_poly.pdbx_seq_one_letter_code
_entity_poly.pdbx_strand_id
1 'polypeptide(L)'
;MEYHVSNHGNDQGKGTADQSLRTISRAAAHAMAGDTVIVHAGVYREWVNPANGGTAEHRIVYRSAGDGEVVITGAERITNWKSEGDHVWSTEVLNSIFSVRNPFEVELSGDWLFDGPFPVHLGDVYLDGKSLNECNSVESAHNPEVWPEAKYPKDSLLKWYAEGWFYDNQNLAQLWWKRPS
;
A
#
# COMPACT_ATOMS: atom_id res chain seq x y z
N MET A 1 21.92 -5.61 20.37
CA MET A 1 21.66 -6.88 19.64
C MET A 1 21.40 -6.55 18.19
N GLU A 2 21.65 -7.50 17.27
CA GLU A 2 21.25 -7.38 15.88
C GLU A 2 20.12 -8.37 15.57
N TYR A 3 19.03 -7.87 15.01
CA TYR A 3 17.92 -8.67 14.47
C TYR A 3 18.00 -8.67 12.96
N HIS A 4 18.06 -9.85 12.34
CA HIS A 4 17.99 -10.02 10.90
C HIS A 4 16.57 -10.37 10.48
N VAL A 5 16.09 -9.71 9.42
CA VAL A 5 14.75 -9.91 8.85
C VAL A 5 14.88 -10.25 7.37
N SER A 6 14.24 -11.32 6.91
CA SER A 6 14.23 -11.77 5.51
C SER A 6 12.88 -12.38 5.16
N ASN A 7 12.38 -12.23 3.93
CA ASN A 7 11.15 -12.88 3.48
C ASN A 7 11.19 -14.43 3.58
N HIS A 8 12.39 -15.03 3.67
CA HIS A 8 12.60 -16.46 3.88
C HIS A 8 12.76 -16.87 5.36
N GLY A 9 12.74 -15.90 6.28
CA GLY A 9 12.87 -16.12 7.71
C GLY A 9 11.63 -16.72 8.36
N ASN A 10 11.66 -16.83 9.69
CA ASN A 10 10.57 -17.33 10.51
C ASN A 10 10.41 -16.50 11.79
N ASP A 11 9.21 -15.98 12.05
CA ASP A 11 8.92 -15.15 13.23
C ASP A 11 8.95 -15.90 14.57
N GLN A 12 8.99 -17.24 14.52
CA GLN A 12 9.29 -18.08 15.68
C GLN A 12 10.80 -18.27 15.93
N GLY A 13 11.64 -17.80 15.00
CA GLY A 13 13.10 -17.84 15.09
C GLY A 13 13.67 -16.82 16.08
N LYS A 14 15.00 -16.83 16.22
CA LYS A 14 15.73 -15.97 17.15
C LYS A 14 16.07 -14.59 16.58
N GLY A 15 15.96 -14.41 15.26
CA GLY A 15 16.36 -13.18 14.57
C GLY A 15 17.86 -13.00 14.43
N THR A 16 18.66 -14.06 14.53
CA THR A 16 20.09 -14.00 14.14
C THR A 16 20.22 -14.09 12.62
N ALA A 17 21.41 -13.82 12.06
CA ALA A 17 21.64 -13.94 10.62
C ALA A 17 21.23 -15.33 10.06
N ASP A 18 21.61 -16.41 10.75
CA ASP A 18 21.27 -17.79 10.36
C ASP A 18 19.81 -18.19 10.65
N GLN A 19 19.11 -17.44 11.52
CA GLN A 19 17.73 -17.69 11.93
C GLN A 19 16.92 -16.41 11.91
N SER A 20 16.91 -15.75 10.74
CA SER A 20 16.24 -14.47 10.53
C SER A 20 14.74 -14.54 10.82
N LEU A 21 14.18 -13.42 11.28
CA LEU A 21 12.74 -13.22 11.39
C LEU A 21 12.14 -13.02 10.01
N ARG A 22 10.85 -13.32 9.85
CA ARG A 22 10.14 -13.16 8.59
C ARG A 22 9.66 -11.72 8.37
N THR A 23 9.21 -11.06 9.43
CA THR A 23 8.59 -9.72 9.37
C THR A 23 9.40 -8.68 10.13
N ILE A 24 9.33 -7.44 9.65
CA ILE A 24 9.95 -6.30 10.32
C ILE A 24 9.22 -6.03 11.64
N SER A 25 7.90 -6.18 11.66
CA SER A 25 7.05 -6.01 12.84
C SER A 25 7.43 -6.97 13.96
N ARG A 26 7.83 -8.21 13.64
CA ARG A 26 8.32 -9.14 14.66
C ARG A 26 9.60 -8.63 15.32
N ALA A 27 10.56 -8.11 14.55
CA ALA A 27 11.76 -7.50 15.11
C ALA A 27 11.42 -6.24 15.92
N ALA A 28 10.52 -5.39 15.40
CA ALA A 28 10.09 -4.15 16.02
C ALA A 28 9.34 -4.34 17.36
N ALA A 29 8.74 -5.52 17.56
CA ALA A 29 8.11 -5.90 18.82
C ALA A 29 9.12 -6.24 19.93
N HIS A 30 10.35 -6.65 19.58
CA HIS A 30 11.38 -7.11 20.53
C HIS A 30 12.56 -6.16 20.67
N ALA A 31 12.85 -5.35 19.65
CA ALA A 31 13.99 -4.44 19.65
C ALA A 31 13.93 -3.48 20.84
N MET A 32 15.07 -3.32 21.52
CA MET A 32 15.28 -2.42 22.66
C MET A 32 16.32 -1.35 22.33
N ALA A 33 16.42 -0.32 23.17
CA ALA A 33 17.41 0.75 23.03
C ALA A 33 18.84 0.20 22.80
N GLY A 34 19.49 0.64 21.72
CA GLY A 34 20.82 0.18 21.30
C GLY A 34 20.80 -1.01 20.32
N ASP A 35 19.64 -1.60 20.03
CA ASP A 35 19.52 -2.67 19.04
C ASP A 35 19.47 -2.14 17.61
N THR A 36 19.84 -3.03 16.67
CA THR A 36 19.73 -2.79 15.24
C THR A 36 18.89 -3.87 14.58
N VAL A 37 17.91 -3.47 13.77
CA VAL A 37 17.14 -4.33 12.88
C VAL A 37 17.70 -4.18 11.46
N ILE A 38 18.25 -5.27 10.95
CA ILE A 38 18.86 -5.40 9.63
C ILE A 38 17.86 -6.11 8.73
N VAL A 39 17.35 -5.40 7.72
CA VAL A 39 16.34 -5.90 6.79
C VAL A 39 17.00 -6.26 5.47
N HIS A 40 16.91 -7.52 5.08
CA HIS A 40 17.44 -8.04 3.82
C HIS A 40 16.53 -7.68 2.64
N ALA A 41 17.09 -7.70 1.44
CA ALA A 41 16.37 -7.38 0.21
C ALA A 41 15.01 -8.11 0.09
N GLY A 42 13.97 -7.37 -0.28
CA GLY A 42 12.61 -7.90 -0.35
C GLY A 42 11.52 -6.85 -0.26
N VAL A 43 10.29 -7.29 -0.54
CA VAL A 43 9.07 -6.48 -0.38
C VAL A 43 8.34 -6.96 0.87
N TYR A 44 8.12 -6.05 1.80
CA TYR A 44 7.48 -6.25 3.09
C TYR A 44 6.13 -5.53 3.10
N ARG A 45 5.05 -6.31 3.04
CA ARG A 45 3.66 -5.82 3.03
C ARG A 45 3.11 -5.81 4.44
N GLU A 46 3.46 -4.79 5.21
CA GLU A 46 3.12 -4.72 6.62
C GLU A 46 3.08 -3.29 7.14
N TRP A 47 2.37 -3.09 8.25
CA TRP A 47 2.42 -1.86 9.03
C TRP A 47 3.34 -2.05 10.23
N VAL A 48 4.55 -1.51 10.15
CA VAL A 48 5.54 -1.59 11.22
C VAL A 48 5.22 -0.58 12.32
N ASN A 49 5.02 -1.08 13.54
CA ASN A 49 4.75 -0.26 14.73
C ASN A 49 5.73 -0.64 15.86
N PRO A 50 6.86 0.07 16.01
CA PRO A 50 7.84 -0.22 17.06
C PRO A 50 7.24 -0.20 18.46
N ALA A 51 7.43 -1.28 19.22
CA ALA A 51 6.87 -1.42 20.56
C ALA A 51 7.64 -0.63 21.62
N ASN A 52 8.93 -0.36 21.37
CA ASN A 52 9.82 0.33 22.29
C ASN A 52 10.47 1.55 21.63
N GLY A 53 10.81 2.54 22.45
CA GLY A 53 11.63 3.68 22.05
C GLY A 53 13.12 3.46 22.38
N GLY A 54 14.00 4.12 21.62
CA GLY A 54 15.41 4.28 21.99
C GLY A 54 15.65 5.50 22.88
N THR A 55 16.89 5.67 23.34
CA THR A 55 17.36 6.94 23.94
C THR A 55 18.22 7.72 22.94
N ALA A 56 18.66 8.93 23.30
CA ALA A 56 19.55 9.73 22.46
C ALA A 56 20.89 9.01 22.19
N GLU A 57 21.43 8.35 23.21
CA GLU A 57 22.69 7.61 23.19
C GLU A 57 22.51 6.18 22.67
N HIS A 58 21.31 5.61 22.81
CA HIS A 58 21.00 4.22 22.47
C HIS A 58 19.74 4.16 21.59
N ARG A 59 19.88 4.62 20.35
CA ARG A 59 18.80 4.54 19.35
C ARG A 59 18.50 3.08 18.99
N ILE A 60 17.26 2.82 18.60
CA ILE A 60 16.91 1.61 17.85
C ILE A 60 17.09 1.94 16.38
N VAL A 61 17.95 1.21 15.69
CA VAL A 61 18.26 1.48 14.28
C VAL A 61 17.58 0.46 13.40
N TYR A 62 16.81 0.91 12.41
CA TYR A 62 16.28 0.06 11.34
C TYR A 62 17.02 0.42 10.06
N ARG A 63 17.65 -0.56 9.41
CA ARG A 63 18.42 -0.33 8.19
C ARG A 63 18.33 -1.50 7.22
N SER A 64 18.52 -1.21 5.94
CA SER A 64 18.78 -2.24 4.94
C SER A 64 20.10 -2.96 5.23
N ALA A 65 20.16 -4.24 4.89
CA ALA A 65 21.38 -5.04 4.88
C ALA A 65 22.37 -4.60 3.80
N GLY A 66 21.91 -3.84 2.79
CA GLY A 66 22.74 -3.40 1.66
C GLY A 66 22.94 -4.49 0.59
N ASP A 67 22.17 -5.56 0.62
CA ASP A 67 22.21 -6.69 -0.31
C ASP A 67 21.16 -6.62 -1.44
N GLY A 68 20.43 -5.51 -1.52
CA GLY A 68 19.44 -5.25 -2.55
C GLY A 68 18.39 -4.23 -2.09
N GLU A 69 17.35 -4.08 -2.90
CA GLU A 69 16.24 -3.17 -2.60
C GLU A 69 15.37 -3.73 -1.47
N VAL A 70 15.05 -2.87 -0.50
CA VAL A 70 14.12 -3.16 0.61
C VAL A 70 12.94 -2.20 0.49
N VAL A 71 11.75 -2.75 0.24
CA VAL A 71 10.52 -1.97 0.10
C VAL A 71 9.57 -2.34 1.23
N ILE A 72 9.13 -1.35 2.01
CA ILE A 72 8.01 -1.48 2.92
C ILE A 72 6.80 -0.84 2.24
N THR A 73 5.69 -1.56 2.15
CA THR A 73 4.49 -1.06 1.45
C THR A 73 3.22 -1.44 2.18
N GLY A 74 2.24 -0.53 2.17
CA GLY A 74 0.86 -0.80 2.60
C GLY A 74 -0.04 -1.30 1.46
N ALA A 75 0.48 -1.42 0.24
CA ALA A 75 -0.28 -1.88 -0.91
C ALA A 75 -0.23 -3.41 -1.05
N GLU A 76 -1.28 -3.98 -1.64
CA GLU A 76 -1.35 -5.38 -2.03
C GLU A 76 -1.20 -5.55 -3.54
N ARG A 77 -0.60 -6.66 -3.98
CA ARG A 77 -0.50 -6.98 -5.41
C ARG A 77 -1.76 -7.70 -5.86
N ILE A 78 -2.56 -7.04 -6.70
CA ILE A 78 -3.77 -7.61 -7.30
C ILE A 78 -3.46 -8.14 -8.70
N THR A 79 -3.82 -9.40 -9.00
CA THR A 79 -3.47 -10.09 -10.25
C THR A 79 -4.67 -10.61 -11.04
N ASN A 80 -5.87 -10.58 -10.47
CA ASN A 80 -7.11 -11.13 -11.03
C ASN A 80 -7.92 -10.10 -11.84
N TRP A 81 -7.23 -9.14 -12.47
CA TRP A 81 -7.85 -8.14 -13.33
C TRP A 81 -8.49 -8.76 -14.58
N LYS A 82 -9.70 -8.31 -14.91
CA LYS A 82 -10.46 -8.69 -16.10
C LYS A 82 -10.50 -7.50 -17.05
N SER A 83 -10.22 -7.73 -18.33
CA SER A 83 -10.33 -6.70 -19.37
C SER A 83 -11.80 -6.43 -19.67
N GLU A 84 -12.18 -5.15 -19.68
CA GLU A 84 -13.51 -4.69 -20.12
C GLU A 84 -13.51 -4.20 -21.57
N GLY A 85 -12.34 -4.13 -22.21
CA GLY A 85 -12.16 -3.51 -23.53
C GLY A 85 -11.60 -2.09 -23.39
N ASP A 86 -11.18 -1.49 -24.51
CA ASP A 86 -10.69 -0.10 -24.58
C ASP A 86 -9.65 0.27 -23.50
N HIS A 87 -8.76 -0.68 -23.19
CA HIS A 87 -7.72 -0.59 -22.16
C HIS A 87 -8.22 -0.36 -20.72
N VAL A 88 -9.49 -0.65 -20.45
CA VAL A 88 -10.09 -0.65 -19.13
C VAL A 88 -10.04 -2.05 -18.51
N TRP A 89 -9.72 -2.09 -17.22
CA TRP A 89 -9.61 -3.30 -16.44
C TRP A 89 -10.39 -3.16 -15.15
N SER A 90 -10.96 -4.27 -14.69
CA SER A 90 -11.71 -4.29 -13.44
C SER A 90 -11.46 -5.55 -12.61
N THR A 91 -11.62 -5.46 -11.30
CA THR A 91 -11.49 -6.60 -10.39
C THR A 91 -12.31 -6.38 -9.12
N GLU A 92 -12.78 -7.49 -8.54
CA GLU A 92 -13.31 -7.51 -7.18
C GLU A 92 -12.18 -7.88 -6.22
N VAL A 93 -12.15 -7.22 -5.07
CA VAL A 93 -11.30 -7.56 -3.94
C VAL A 93 -12.14 -7.71 -2.67
N LEU A 94 -11.79 -8.69 -1.85
CA LEU A 94 -12.42 -8.88 -0.54
C LEU A 94 -11.95 -7.78 0.40
N ASN A 95 -12.84 -7.16 1.18
CA ASN A 95 -12.43 -6.16 2.17
C ASN A 95 -11.48 -6.72 3.24
N SER A 96 -11.39 -8.05 3.39
CA SER A 96 -10.45 -8.71 4.30
C SER A 96 -8.97 -8.47 3.96
N ILE A 97 -8.65 -8.01 2.74
CA ILE A 97 -7.29 -7.57 2.41
C ILE A 97 -6.93 -6.26 3.12
N PHE A 98 -7.92 -5.47 3.53
CA PHE A 98 -7.72 -4.22 4.25
C PHE A 98 -7.69 -4.50 5.75
N SER A 99 -6.51 -4.37 6.36
CA SER A 99 -6.28 -4.79 7.75
C SER A 99 -6.91 -3.89 8.82
N VAL A 100 -7.08 -2.60 8.55
CA VAL A 100 -7.56 -1.60 9.52
C VAL A 100 -8.86 -0.96 9.08
N ARG A 101 -8.92 -0.52 7.82
CA ARG A 101 -10.07 0.14 7.19
C ARG A 101 -9.98 -0.02 5.69
N ASN A 102 -11.11 -0.09 5.00
CA ASN A 102 -11.13 -0.07 3.54
C ASN A 102 -10.79 1.36 3.05
N PRO A 103 -9.62 1.61 2.45
CA PRO A 103 -9.24 2.96 2.04
C PRO A 103 -10.12 3.50 0.91
N PHE A 104 -10.80 2.63 0.15
CA PHE A 104 -11.73 3.00 -0.91
C PHE A 104 -13.12 3.43 -0.40
N GLU A 105 -13.41 3.27 0.90
CA GLU A 105 -14.65 3.75 1.54
C GLU A 105 -14.41 4.93 2.49
N VAL A 106 -13.15 5.33 2.69
CA VAL A 106 -12.79 6.40 3.62
C VAL A 106 -12.54 7.67 2.83
N GLU A 107 -13.50 8.59 2.87
CA GLU A 107 -13.38 9.92 2.28
C GLU A 107 -12.26 10.73 2.96
N LEU A 108 -11.46 11.41 2.13
CA LEU A 108 -10.50 12.40 2.58
C LEU A 108 -11.28 13.53 3.28
N SER A 109 -10.93 13.78 4.54
CA SER A 109 -11.61 14.73 5.41
C SER A 109 -10.64 15.36 6.39
N GLY A 110 -10.93 16.59 6.83
CA GLY A 110 -10.13 17.29 7.85
C GLY A 110 -10.28 18.80 7.80
N ASP A 111 -9.77 19.47 8.83
CA ASP A 111 -9.73 20.94 8.89
C ASP A 111 -8.90 21.52 7.73
N TRP A 112 -9.35 22.64 7.18
CA TRP A 112 -8.77 23.30 5.99
C TRP A 112 -8.81 22.47 4.69
N LEU A 113 -9.58 21.39 4.65
CA LEU A 113 -9.96 20.78 3.38
C LEU A 113 -11.12 21.57 2.76
N PHE A 114 -10.94 22.01 1.52
CA PHE A 114 -11.98 22.69 0.75
C PHE A 114 -12.61 21.72 -0.23
N ASP A 115 -13.92 21.89 -0.46
CA ASP A 115 -14.68 21.03 -1.36
C ASP A 115 -14.08 21.02 -2.77
N GLY A 116 -13.86 19.81 -3.27
CA GLY A 116 -13.49 19.55 -4.66
C GLY A 116 -14.71 19.30 -5.55
N PRO A 117 -14.49 18.90 -6.82
CA PRO A 117 -15.57 18.55 -7.73
C PRO A 117 -16.41 17.33 -7.27
N PHE A 118 -15.84 16.49 -6.39
CA PHE A 118 -16.49 15.33 -5.76
C PHE A 118 -15.68 14.88 -4.52
N PRO A 119 -16.26 14.09 -3.60
CA PRO A 119 -15.53 13.47 -2.49
C PRO A 119 -14.47 12.49 -3.02
N VAL A 120 -13.23 12.62 -2.54
CA VAL A 120 -12.11 11.72 -2.88
C VAL A 120 -11.76 10.84 -1.68
N HIS A 121 -11.14 9.69 -1.91
CA HIS A 121 -10.88 8.68 -0.89
C HIS A 121 -9.39 8.51 -0.59
N LEU A 122 -9.08 7.75 0.48
CA LEU A 122 -7.69 7.41 0.85
C LEU A 122 -7.11 6.25 0.02
N GLY A 123 -7.93 5.63 -0.83
CA GLY A 123 -7.53 4.56 -1.73
C GLY A 123 -6.62 5.05 -2.86
N ASP A 124 -5.89 4.12 -3.46
CA ASP A 124 -5.11 4.38 -4.66
C ASP A 124 -4.88 3.08 -5.44
N VAL A 125 -4.73 3.20 -6.75
CA VAL A 125 -4.39 2.09 -7.65
C VAL A 125 -3.07 2.42 -8.34
N TYR A 126 -2.14 1.48 -8.31
CA TYR A 126 -0.81 1.67 -8.86
C TYR A 126 -0.60 0.79 -10.09
N LEU A 127 -0.08 1.39 -11.16
CA LEU A 127 0.35 0.71 -12.36
C LEU A 127 1.86 0.90 -12.54
N ASP A 128 2.64 -0.19 -12.46
CA ASP A 128 4.09 -0.15 -12.61
C ASP A 128 4.76 0.89 -11.68
N GLY A 129 4.24 1.02 -10.45
CA GLY A 129 4.71 1.96 -9.43
C GLY A 129 4.16 3.39 -9.54
N LYS A 130 3.36 3.70 -10.57
CA LYS A 130 2.73 5.01 -10.77
C LYS A 130 1.30 5.01 -10.22
N SER A 131 0.98 5.98 -9.37
CA SER A 131 -0.39 6.19 -8.89
C SER A 131 -1.30 6.65 -10.02
N LEU A 132 -2.56 6.26 -9.93
CA LEU A 132 -3.63 6.70 -10.81
C LEU A 132 -4.41 7.84 -10.13
N ASN A 133 -5.19 8.58 -10.91
CA ASN A 133 -6.04 9.65 -10.40
C ASN A 133 -7.45 9.11 -10.17
N GLU A 134 -8.05 9.41 -9.02
CA GLU A 134 -9.44 9.07 -8.77
C GLU A 134 -10.38 9.80 -9.76
N CYS A 135 -11.47 9.14 -10.13
CA CYS A 135 -12.61 9.75 -10.81
C CYS A 135 -13.92 9.37 -10.10
N ASN A 136 -15.01 10.06 -10.42
CA ASN A 136 -16.28 9.98 -9.70
C ASN A 136 -17.28 8.94 -10.25
N SER A 137 -16.92 8.20 -11.31
CA SER A 137 -17.79 7.18 -11.90
C SER A 137 -17.01 6.18 -12.75
N VAL A 138 -17.61 5.01 -13.00
CA VAL A 138 -17.13 4.03 -13.98
C VAL A 138 -17.03 4.66 -15.38
N GLU A 139 -17.99 5.49 -15.77
CA GLU A 139 -17.98 6.17 -17.07
C GLU A 139 -16.75 7.08 -17.24
N SER A 140 -16.38 7.83 -16.20
CA SER A 140 -15.18 8.66 -16.18
C SER A 140 -13.89 7.83 -16.23
N ALA A 141 -13.89 6.59 -15.70
CA ALA A 141 -12.76 5.67 -15.84
C ALA A 141 -12.66 5.13 -17.28
N HIS A 142 -13.79 4.88 -17.94
CA HIS A 142 -13.85 4.44 -19.34
C HIS A 142 -13.46 5.55 -20.32
N ASN A 143 -13.87 6.79 -20.05
CA ASN A 143 -13.68 7.95 -20.91
C ASN A 143 -12.94 9.09 -20.19
N PRO A 144 -11.66 8.90 -19.82
CA PRO A 144 -10.95 9.93 -19.07
C PRO A 144 -10.59 11.12 -19.96
N GLU A 145 -10.74 12.32 -19.40
CA GLU A 145 -10.31 13.56 -20.02
C GLU A 145 -9.02 14.08 -19.37
N VAL A 146 -8.21 14.79 -20.15
CA VAL A 146 -7.04 15.49 -19.62
C VAL A 146 -7.53 16.57 -18.67
N TRP A 147 -7.01 16.57 -17.44
CA TRP A 147 -7.17 17.66 -16.48
C TRP A 147 -6.02 18.67 -16.67
N PRO A 148 -6.26 19.86 -17.26
CA PRO A 148 -5.18 20.79 -17.60
C PRO A 148 -4.48 21.40 -16.39
N GLU A 149 -5.18 21.54 -15.27
CA GLU A 149 -4.65 22.11 -14.02
C GLU A 149 -3.88 21.08 -13.17
N ALA A 150 -3.91 19.79 -13.55
CA ALA A 150 -3.11 18.78 -12.87
C ALA A 150 -1.62 19.07 -13.03
N LYS A 151 -0.83 18.76 -11.99
CA LYS A 151 0.64 18.90 -12.03
C LYS A 151 1.27 18.18 -13.24
N TYR A 152 0.68 17.05 -13.63
CA TYR A 152 1.06 16.28 -14.81
C TYR A 152 -0.19 16.02 -15.68
N PRO A 153 -0.56 16.94 -16.59
CA PRO A 153 -1.83 16.85 -17.31
C PRO A 153 -2.01 15.56 -18.10
N LYS A 154 -0.97 15.06 -18.77
CA LYS A 154 -1.05 13.79 -19.52
C LYS A 154 -1.32 12.58 -18.62
N ASP A 155 -0.85 12.63 -17.38
CA ASP A 155 -1.01 11.54 -16.42
C ASP A 155 -2.41 11.49 -15.82
N SER A 156 -3.19 12.57 -15.94
CA SER A 156 -4.58 12.61 -15.48
C SER A 156 -5.50 11.62 -16.21
N LEU A 157 -5.07 11.10 -17.37
CA LEU A 157 -5.77 10.05 -18.11
C LEU A 157 -5.67 8.66 -17.45
N LEU A 158 -4.68 8.46 -16.58
CA LEU A 158 -4.57 7.27 -15.75
C LEU A 158 -5.57 7.41 -14.60
N LYS A 159 -6.78 6.88 -14.80
CA LYS A 159 -7.88 6.99 -13.84
C LYS A 159 -8.14 5.68 -13.11
N TRP A 160 -8.59 5.79 -11.85
CA TRP A 160 -9.21 4.69 -11.13
C TRP A 160 -10.55 5.11 -10.51
N TYR A 161 -11.43 4.14 -10.32
CA TYR A 161 -12.68 4.29 -9.59
C TYR A 161 -12.93 3.05 -8.72
N ALA A 162 -13.59 3.23 -7.58
CA ALA A 162 -13.95 2.15 -6.68
C ALA A 162 -15.40 2.30 -6.20
N GLU A 163 -16.06 1.16 -6.02
CA GLU A 163 -17.35 1.06 -5.36
C GLU A 163 -17.30 -0.07 -4.33
N GLY A 164 -17.91 0.15 -3.16
CA GLY A 164 -18.06 -0.86 -2.12
C GLY A 164 -19.48 -1.40 -2.08
N TRP A 165 -19.65 -2.70 -1.85
CA TRP A 165 -20.96 -3.30 -1.59
C TRP A 165 -20.86 -4.57 -0.75
N PHE A 166 -22.00 -4.96 -0.17
CA PHE A 166 -22.14 -6.18 0.61
C PHE A 166 -22.76 -7.30 -0.22
N TYR A 167 -22.05 -8.41 -0.38
CA TYR A 167 -22.50 -9.59 -1.13
C TYR A 167 -22.07 -10.89 -0.42
N ASP A 168 -22.95 -11.88 -0.34
CA ASP A 168 -22.69 -13.20 0.27
C ASP A 168 -21.96 -13.13 1.63
N ASN A 169 -22.47 -12.29 2.54
CA ASN A 169 -21.91 -12.01 3.86
C ASN A 169 -20.47 -11.43 3.87
N GLN A 170 -20.04 -10.81 2.77
CA GLN A 170 -18.72 -10.20 2.62
C GLN A 170 -18.86 -8.79 2.07
N ASN A 171 -18.01 -7.87 2.56
CA ASN A 171 -17.84 -6.59 1.91
C ASN A 171 -16.81 -6.75 0.78
N LEU A 172 -17.16 -6.25 -0.39
CA LEU A 172 -16.34 -6.24 -1.59
C LEU A 172 -16.06 -4.81 -2.00
N ALA A 173 -14.88 -4.59 -2.57
CA ALA A 173 -14.61 -3.41 -3.38
C ALA A 173 -14.39 -3.84 -4.82
N GLN A 174 -15.11 -3.21 -5.75
CA GLN A 174 -14.84 -3.33 -7.17
C GLN A 174 -14.02 -2.14 -7.61
N LEU A 175 -12.96 -2.43 -8.36
CA LEU A 175 -12.04 -1.44 -8.87
C LEU A 175 -12.10 -1.41 -10.39
N TRP A 176 -11.96 -0.21 -10.96
CA TRP A 176 -11.73 0.01 -12.38
C TRP A 176 -10.49 0.87 -12.56
N TRP A 177 -9.73 0.62 -13.63
CA TRP A 177 -8.72 1.56 -14.10
C TRP A 177 -8.49 1.47 -15.61
N LYS A 178 -7.91 2.52 -16.18
CA LYS A 178 -7.58 2.58 -17.61
C LYS A 178 -6.10 2.89 -17.87
N ARG A 179 -5.52 2.18 -18.84
CA ARG A 179 -4.23 2.54 -19.47
C ARG A 179 -4.52 3.38 -20.72
N PRO A 180 -4.06 4.64 -20.82
CA PRO A 180 -4.13 5.38 -22.07
C PRO A 180 -3.36 4.65 -23.19
N SER A 181 -3.93 4.64 -24.40
CA SER A 181 -3.31 4.12 -25.63
C SER A 181 -2.16 4.99 -26.10
#